data_AF-A0AAN8DMB1-F1
#
_entry.id   AF-A0AAN8DMB1-F1
#
_cell.length_a   1.000
_cell.length_b   1.000
_cell.length_c   1.000
_cell.angle_alpha   90.00
_cell.angle_beta   90.00
_cell.angle_gamma   90.00
#
_symmetry.space_group_name_H-M   'P 1'
#
loop_
_entity.id
_entity.type
_entity.pdbx_description
1 polymer ?
#
loop_
_entity_poly.entity_id
_entity_poly.type
_entity_poly.pdbx_seq_one_letter_code
_entity_poly.pdbx_strand_id
1 'polypeptide(L)'
;MPQNESCSKVCCRVVYSCHWKSKVKKHACCWLSYVALVSLLCLCWMYICLVTYNDREDVNWQGFKNLKLWVNWFMVLIIISAVMTTYCVLLLLFALFQVALREPLNLHWLHKILLFLGVIFVALGLTGISSEWPEEWPTVPLSLQATAPFLQFGAVGALTLLSSFVFKGIHAATEKWSKFLIGAVFVVLSAAIFLCPLIIQSPCLIEQAELPEKPKLIGHRGAPMMAPENTIMSFNKSISCGVIAFETDVQLSKDKIPFLMHDHNQSGFLWRTTNVKDKFPNKDFNQSANLTWEELQSLNAGDWFIKTDPFESVSKLSEEERETARNQTIPSLRQLLDLAKQHNISVIFDLYSPNQENDIVATVDTILRSGIDPSLILWLPTVGREYVNKTAPGFIQVYNNESEMVNEEGNHLNLKYSKFSTNKIRETRGRNITVNLWVVNERWLFSLLWCAGASSVTTNSCHLLKDMEKPNWVMAPFTYKIIWITVDIVSIFIMIGLYILQWKTNCFSHRQGAEKQGPNTLAWNEKELSPFLPAR
;
A
#
# COMPACT_ATOMS: atom_id res chain seq x y z
N MET A 1 -8.16 -55.52 -4.57
CA MET A 1 -8.31 -54.23 -3.84
C MET A 1 -6.92 -53.80 -3.39
N PRO A 2 -6.33 -52.72 -3.92
CA PRO A 2 -4.99 -52.34 -3.50
C PRO A 2 -5.05 -51.68 -2.11
N GLN A 3 -4.08 -52.09 -1.30
CA GLN A 3 -3.88 -51.79 0.11
C GLN A 3 -3.73 -50.28 0.37
N ASN A 4 -4.52 -49.77 1.32
CA ASN A 4 -4.25 -48.64 2.21
C ASN A 4 -3.32 -47.52 1.68
N GLU A 5 -3.68 -46.85 0.57
CA GLU A 5 -3.20 -45.48 0.37
C GLU A 5 -3.92 -44.59 1.38
N SER A 6 -3.15 -43.96 2.28
CA SER A 6 -3.69 -42.97 3.23
C SER A 6 -4.53 -41.93 2.47
N CYS A 7 -5.76 -41.67 2.94
CA CYS A 7 -6.70 -40.73 2.31
C CYS A 7 -6.06 -39.37 2.01
N SER A 8 -5.13 -38.92 2.87
CA SER A 8 -4.34 -37.69 2.68
C SER A 8 -3.42 -37.73 1.45
N LYS A 9 -2.79 -38.87 1.16
CA LYS A 9 -1.95 -39.06 -0.05
C LYS A 9 -2.77 -38.99 -1.33
N VAL A 10 -3.91 -39.67 -1.35
CA VAL A 10 -4.82 -39.68 -2.50
C VAL A 10 -5.38 -38.28 -2.76
N CYS A 11 -5.83 -37.58 -1.71
CA CYS A 11 -6.36 -36.23 -1.83
C CYS A 11 -5.32 -35.24 -2.38
N CYS A 12 -4.10 -35.20 -1.83
CA CYS A 12 -3.04 -34.31 -2.32
C CYS A 12 -2.60 -34.65 -3.75
N ARG A 13 -2.59 -35.93 -4.13
CA ARG A 13 -2.26 -36.36 -5.50
C ARG A 13 -3.34 -35.92 -6.49
N VAL A 14 -4.61 -36.10 -6.13
CA VAL A 14 -5.76 -35.71 -6.97
C VAL A 14 -5.79 -34.20 -7.18
N VAL A 15 -5.58 -33.39 -6.14
CA VAL A 15 -5.66 -31.92 -6.26
C VAL A 15 -4.55 -31.33 -7.15
N TYR A 16 -3.32 -31.84 -7.09
CA TYR A 16 -2.19 -31.29 -7.85
C TYR A 16 -2.03 -31.88 -9.26
N SER A 17 -2.41 -33.16 -9.42
CA SER A 17 -2.19 -33.89 -10.66
C SER A 17 -3.47 -34.22 -11.42
N CYS A 18 -4.65 -34.12 -10.80
CA CYS A 18 -5.94 -34.59 -11.31
C CYS A 18 -5.95 -36.09 -11.70
N HIS A 19 -5.04 -36.90 -11.15
CA HIS A 19 -4.96 -38.34 -11.43
C HIS A 19 -5.11 -39.16 -10.15
N TRP A 20 -5.88 -40.25 -10.24
CA TRP A 20 -6.05 -41.23 -9.16
C TRP A 20 -4.88 -42.23 -9.06
N LYS A 21 -4.10 -42.39 -10.15
CA LYS A 21 -2.98 -43.34 -10.24
C LYS A 21 -1.67 -42.62 -10.57
N SER A 22 -0.59 -43.02 -9.91
CA SER A 22 0.77 -42.52 -10.16
C SER A 22 1.23 -42.84 -11.60
N LYS A 23 1.60 -41.82 -12.37
CA LYS A 23 2.29 -41.95 -13.67
C LYS A 23 3.53 -41.08 -13.65
N VAL A 24 4.72 -41.65 -13.77
CA VAL A 24 5.98 -40.89 -13.72
C VAL A 24 6.21 -40.15 -15.04
N LYS A 25 6.48 -38.82 -15.01
CA LYS A 25 6.89 -38.02 -16.18
C LYS A 25 8.21 -37.28 -15.90
N LYS A 26 9.10 -37.25 -16.91
CA LYS A 26 10.49 -36.74 -16.88
C LYS A 26 10.73 -35.25 -16.54
N HIS A 27 9.70 -34.42 -16.36
CA HIS A 27 9.84 -32.95 -16.20
C HIS A 27 9.38 -32.40 -14.84
N ALA A 28 9.26 -33.24 -13.81
CA ALA A 28 8.65 -32.91 -12.53
C ALA A 28 9.35 -31.79 -11.72
N CYS A 29 10.69 -31.71 -11.75
CA CYS A 29 11.45 -30.78 -10.91
C CYS A 29 11.38 -29.31 -11.37
N CYS A 30 11.35 -29.04 -12.67
CA CYS A 30 11.29 -27.66 -13.20
C CYS A 30 9.97 -26.97 -12.84
N TRP A 31 8.89 -27.74 -12.71
CA TRP A 31 7.57 -27.19 -12.36
C TRP A 31 7.45 -26.80 -10.90
N LEU A 32 8.12 -27.49 -9.97
CA LEU A 32 8.14 -27.08 -8.56
C LEU A 32 8.84 -25.72 -8.39
N SER A 33 10.02 -25.54 -9.02
CA SER A 33 10.73 -24.27 -9.00
C SER A 33 9.92 -23.15 -9.65
N TYR A 34 9.21 -23.44 -10.74
CA TYR A 34 8.31 -22.49 -11.38
C TYR A 34 7.12 -22.12 -10.48
N VAL A 35 6.45 -23.10 -9.86
CA VAL A 35 5.36 -22.84 -8.90
C VAL A 35 5.85 -21.99 -7.73
N ALA A 36 7.04 -22.28 -7.19
CA ALA A 36 7.63 -21.50 -6.11
C ALA A 36 7.92 -20.05 -6.54
N LEU A 37 8.52 -19.86 -7.73
CA LEU A 37 8.79 -18.54 -8.29
C LEU A 37 7.50 -17.74 -8.52
N VAL A 38 6.48 -18.33 -9.15
CA VAL A 38 5.20 -17.65 -9.41
C VAL A 38 4.47 -17.33 -8.10
N SER A 39 4.54 -18.22 -7.10
CA SER A 39 3.97 -17.95 -5.77
C SER A 39 4.66 -16.76 -5.09
N LEU A 40 5.99 -16.68 -5.17
CA LEU A 40 6.75 -15.55 -4.65
C LEU A 40 6.39 -14.25 -5.39
N LEU A 41 6.30 -14.28 -6.73
CA LEU A 41 5.87 -13.14 -7.53
C LEU A 41 4.46 -12.66 -7.15
N CYS A 42 3.52 -13.59 -6.96
CA CYS A 42 2.16 -13.26 -6.53
C CYS A 42 2.14 -12.68 -5.12
N LEU A 43 2.96 -13.20 -4.18
CA LEU A 43 3.10 -12.64 -2.84
C LEU A 43 3.67 -11.21 -2.88
N CYS A 44 4.71 -10.96 -3.68
CA CYS A 44 5.26 -9.62 -3.88
C CYS A 44 4.23 -8.67 -4.50
N TRP A 45 3.48 -9.14 -5.50
CA TRP A 45 2.40 -8.37 -6.11
C TRP A 45 1.29 -8.04 -5.11
N MET A 46 0.83 -9.03 -4.34
CA MET A 46 -0.16 -8.81 -3.28
C MET A 46 0.34 -7.80 -2.24
N TYR A 47 1.61 -7.89 -1.85
CA TYR A 47 2.23 -6.91 -0.97
C TYR A 47 2.16 -5.50 -1.56
N ILE A 48 2.52 -5.33 -2.83
CA ILE A 48 2.42 -4.04 -3.53
C ILE A 48 0.97 -3.52 -3.50
N CYS A 49 -0.02 -4.35 -3.83
CA CYS A 49 -1.43 -3.94 -3.77
C CYS A 49 -1.89 -3.54 -2.37
N LEU A 50 -1.41 -4.21 -1.32
CA LEU A 50 -1.78 -3.87 0.06
C LEU A 50 -1.16 -2.53 0.50
N VAL A 51 0.08 -2.24 0.12
CA VAL A 51 0.74 -1.00 0.52
C VAL A 51 0.23 0.21 -0.27
N THR A 52 -0.19 0.02 -1.52
CA THR A 52 -0.83 1.08 -2.33
C THR A 52 -2.30 1.33 -1.97
N TYR A 53 -2.84 0.60 -0.98
CA TYR A 53 -4.20 0.84 -0.48
C TYR A 53 -4.40 2.27 0.05
N ASN A 54 -3.32 2.93 0.51
CA ASN A 54 -3.34 4.34 0.89
C ASN A 54 -3.91 5.25 -0.21
N ASP A 55 -3.61 4.91 -1.47
CA ASP A 55 -3.90 5.70 -2.67
C ASP A 55 -5.01 5.06 -3.52
N ARG A 56 -5.84 4.19 -2.92
CA ARG A 56 -6.91 3.47 -3.61
C ARG A 56 -7.89 4.37 -4.38
N GLU A 57 -8.09 5.59 -3.89
CA GLU A 57 -9.02 6.55 -4.50
C GLU A 57 -8.54 7.03 -5.86
N ASP A 58 -7.22 7.18 -6.05
CA ASP A 58 -6.64 7.60 -7.34
C ASP A 58 -6.88 6.53 -8.42
N VAL A 59 -6.83 5.25 -8.04
CA VAL A 59 -7.14 4.12 -8.92
C VAL A 59 -8.64 4.08 -9.26
N ASN A 60 -9.50 4.23 -8.25
CA ASN A 60 -10.95 4.28 -8.45
C ASN A 60 -11.35 5.45 -9.36
N TRP A 61 -10.72 6.61 -9.14
CA TRP A 61 -10.92 7.81 -9.95
C TRP A 61 -10.48 7.61 -11.39
N GLN A 62 -9.30 7.04 -11.64
CA GLN A 62 -8.84 6.77 -13.00
C GLN A 62 -9.77 5.79 -13.72
N GLY A 63 -10.27 4.77 -13.02
CA GLY A 63 -11.28 3.85 -13.55
C GLY A 63 -12.58 4.58 -13.92
N PHE A 64 -13.06 5.49 -13.06
CA PHE A 64 -14.22 6.33 -13.37
C PHE A 64 -13.96 7.25 -14.57
N LYS A 65 -12.79 7.87 -14.68
CA LYS A 65 -12.46 8.78 -15.78
C LYS A 65 -12.59 8.09 -17.14
N ASN A 66 -12.17 6.82 -17.21
CA ASN A 66 -12.16 6.01 -18.43
C ASN A 66 -13.53 5.38 -18.74
N LEU A 67 -14.24 4.89 -17.73
CA LEU A 67 -15.47 4.10 -17.92
C LEU A 67 -16.76 4.89 -17.64
N LYS A 68 -16.64 6.08 -17.05
CA LYS A 68 -17.74 6.96 -16.59
C LYS A 68 -18.75 6.24 -15.68
N LEU A 69 -18.28 5.21 -14.99
CA LEU A 69 -19.04 4.34 -14.11
C LEU A 69 -18.28 4.21 -12.79
N TRP A 70 -18.93 4.57 -11.69
CA TRP A 70 -18.31 4.51 -10.37
C TRP A 70 -18.33 3.07 -9.87
N VAL A 71 -17.13 2.49 -9.72
CA VAL A 71 -16.89 1.15 -9.18
C VAL A 71 -15.65 1.25 -8.31
N ASN A 72 -15.61 0.49 -7.22
CA ASN A 72 -14.41 0.33 -6.41
C ASN A 72 -13.40 -0.59 -7.12
N TRP A 73 -12.82 -0.09 -8.22
CA TRP A 73 -11.86 -0.78 -9.08
C TRP A 73 -10.65 -1.30 -8.30
N PHE A 74 -10.20 -0.56 -7.29
CA PHE A 74 -9.12 -0.99 -6.42
C PHE A 74 -9.47 -2.26 -5.65
N MET A 75 -10.68 -2.36 -5.09
CA MET A 75 -11.11 -3.59 -4.40
C MET A 75 -11.25 -4.77 -5.35
N VAL A 76 -11.68 -4.56 -6.60
CA VAL A 76 -11.68 -5.61 -7.63
C VAL A 76 -10.26 -6.12 -7.88
N LEU A 77 -9.28 -5.22 -8.00
CA LEU A 77 -7.87 -5.56 -8.17
C LEU A 77 -7.34 -6.38 -6.97
N ILE A 78 -7.67 -5.97 -5.75
CA ILE A 78 -7.30 -6.66 -4.51
C ILE A 78 -7.88 -8.07 -4.47
N ILE A 79 -9.17 -8.24 -4.79
CA ILE A 79 -9.84 -9.54 -4.76
C ILE A 79 -9.20 -10.49 -5.77
N ILE A 80 -8.97 -10.05 -7.02
CA ILE A 80 -8.32 -10.87 -8.05
C ILE A 80 -6.90 -11.26 -7.60
N SER A 81 -6.14 -10.30 -7.08
CA SER A 81 -4.78 -10.52 -6.59
C SER A 81 -4.74 -11.49 -5.41
N ALA A 82 -5.69 -11.40 -4.48
CA ALA A 82 -5.80 -12.27 -3.32
C ALA A 82 -6.18 -13.71 -3.72
N VAL A 83 -7.14 -13.88 -4.62
CA VAL A 83 -7.54 -15.19 -5.15
C VAL A 83 -6.36 -15.86 -5.86
N MET A 84 -5.68 -15.12 -6.73
CA MET A 84 -4.53 -15.63 -7.47
C MET A 84 -3.36 -16.01 -6.55
N THR A 85 -3.05 -15.15 -5.57
CA THR A 85 -1.99 -15.40 -4.58
C THR A 85 -2.31 -16.62 -3.72
N THR A 86 -3.54 -16.70 -3.21
CA THR A 86 -4.02 -17.83 -2.41
C THR A 86 -3.92 -19.13 -3.21
N TYR A 87 -4.36 -19.11 -4.47
CA TYR A 87 -4.26 -20.26 -5.37
C TYR A 87 -2.80 -20.72 -5.57
N CYS A 88 -1.88 -19.78 -5.86
CA CYS A 88 -0.46 -20.13 -6.06
C CYS A 88 0.19 -20.67 -4.78
N VAL A 89 -0.06 -20.04 -3.64
CA VAL A 89 0.47 -20.49 -2.34
C VAL A 89 -0.08 -21.87 -1.96
N LEU A 90 -1.38 -22.12 -2.13
CA LEU A 90 -1.96 -23.44 -1.90
C LEU A 90 -1.36 -24.49 -2.83
N LEU A 91 -1.16 -24.17 -4.11
CA LEU A 91 -0.53 -25.07 -5.07
C LEU A 91 0.92 -25.40 -4.68
N LEU A 92 1.68 -24.41 -4.19
CA LEU A 92 3.03 -24.61 -3.64
C LEU A 92 2.99 -25.50 -2.40
N LEU A 93 2.06 -25.27 -1.46
CA LEU A 93 1.90 -26.09 -0.27
C LEU A 93 1.59 -27.55 -0.64
N PHE A 94 0.69 -27.79 -1.59
CA PHE A 94 0.42 -29.14 -2.09
C PHE A 94 1.65 -29.77 -2.75
N ALA A 95 2.43 -29.00 -3.51
CA ALA A 95 3.68 -29.47 -4.10
C ALA A 95 4.68 -29.90 -3.00
N LEU A 96 4.84 -29.09 -1.95
CA LEU A 96 5.70 -29.41 -0.80
C LEU A 96 5.19 -30.65 -0.05
N PHE A 97 3.87 -30.81 0.15
CA PHE A 97 3.31 -32.03 0.73
C PHE A 97 3.60 -33.27 -0.11
N GLN A 98 3.53 -33.18 -1.44
CA GLN A 98 3.91 -34.30 -2.31
C GLN A 98 5.38 -34.67 -2.18
N VAL A 99 6.27 -33.69 -2.11
CA VAL A 99 7.69 -33.93 -1.80
C VAL A 99 7.83 -34.63 -0.44
N ALA A 100 7.08 -34.18 0.58
CA ALA A 100 7.11 -34.78 1.91
C ALA A 100 6.67 -36.25 1.90
N LEU A 101 5.62 -36.56 1.13
CA LEU A 101 5.00 -37.88 1.00
C LEU A 101 5.69 -38.79 -0.01
N ARG A 102 6.73 -38.30 -0.71
CA ARG A 102 7.46 -38.97 -1.79
C ARG A 102 6.58 -39.35 -2.99
N GLU A 103 5.65 -38.47 -3.32
CA GLU A 103 4.75 -38.58 -4.47
C GLU A 103 5.34 -37.88 -5.71
N PRO A 104 5.03 -38.34 -6.93
CA PRO A 104 5.54 -37.70 -8.15
C PRO A 104 4.87 -36.33 -8.37
N LEU A 105 5.69 -35.31 -8.60
CA LEU A 105 5.27 -33.94 -8.87
C LEU A 105 4.74 -33.77 -10.31
N ASN A 106 3.59 -34.36 -10.59
CA ASN A 106 2.92 -34.22 -11.87
C ASN A 106 1.96 -33.04 -11.85
N LEU A 107 2.44 -31.86 -12.22
CA LEU A 107 1.58 -30.69 -12.33
C LEU A 107 0.60 -30.83 -13.51
N HIS A 108 -0.70 -30.76 -13.22
CA HIS A 108 -1.74 -30.82 -14.25
C HIS A 108 -1.64 -29.65 -15.25
N TRP A 109 -2.04 -29.86 -16.52
CA TRP A 109 -1.90 -28.85 -17.58
C TRP A 109 -2.72 -27.59 -17.30
N LEU A 110 -3.88 -27.72 -16.65
CA LEU A 110 -4.70 -26.58 -16.23
C LEU A 110 -3.93 -25.66 -15.28
N HIS A 111 -3.23 -26.21 -14.29
CA HIS A 111 -2.44 -25.40 -13.36
C HIS A 111 -1.31 -24.67 -14.07
N LYS A 112 -0.70 -25.27 -15.10
CA LYS A 112 0.34 -24.60 -15.90
C LYS A 112 -0.21 -23.37 -16.62
N ILE A 113 -1.41 -23.48 -17.20
CA ILE A 113 -2.09 -22.35 -17.82
C ILE A 113 -2.41 -21.27 -16.79
N LEU A 114 -2.98 -21.65 -15.64
CA LEU A 114 -3.33 -20.69 -14.58
C LEU A 114 -2.10 -19.97 -14.01
N LEU A 115 -0.96 -20.66 -13.85
CA LEU A 115 0.29 -20.03 -13.43
C LEU A 115 0.81 -19.04 -14.48
N PHE A 116 0.75 -19.40 -15.76
CA PHE A 116 1.16 -18.51 -16.85
C PHE A 116 0.27 -17.26 -16.93
N LEU A 117 -1.05 -17.42 -16.80
CA LEU A 117 -1.99 -16.31 -16.70
C LEU A 117 -1.68 -15.43 -15.47
N GLY A 118 -1.29 -16.04 -14.35
CA GLY A 118 -0.89 -15.30 -13.16
C GLY A 118 0.36 -14.45 -13.38
N VAL A 119 1.38 -14.98 -14.07
CA VAL A 119 2.57 -14.20 -14.45
C VAL A 119 2.21 -13.03 -15.37
N ILE A 120 1.36 -13.25 -16.38
CA ILE A 120 0.88 -12.19 -17.26
C ILE A 120 0.15 -11.11 -16.46
N PHE A 121 -0.76 -11.52 -15.56
CA PHE A 121 -1.51 -10.58 -14.73
C PHE A 121 -0.58 -9.71 -13.86
N VAL A 122 0.40 -10.32 -13.18
CA VAL A 122 1.39 -9.57 -12.39
C VAL A 122 2.19 -8.63 -13.29
N ALA A 123 2.65 -9.09 -14.46
CA ALA A 123 3.40 -8.26 -15.39
C ALA A 123 2.58 -7.05 -15.91
N LEU A 124 1.31 -7.26 -16.24
CA LEU A 124 0.39 -6.19 -16.65
C LEU A 124 0.14 -5.21 -15.50
N GLY A 125 -0.06 -5.71 -14.28
CA GLY A 125 -0.23 -4.90 -13.09
C GLY A 125 0.99 -4.01 -12.80
N LEU A 126 2.20 -4.58 -12.82
CA LEU A 126 3.46 -3.84 -12.65
C LEU A 126 3.67 -2.80 -13.75
N THR A 127 3.34 -3.15 -15.00
CA THR A 127 3.44 -2.23 -16.14
C THR A 127 2.43 -1.08 -16.00
N GLY A 128 1.20 -1.38 -15.61
CA GLY A 128 0.16 -0.38 -15.37
C GLY A 128 0.55 0.63 -14.29
N ILE A 129 1.02 0.15 -13.13
CA ILE A 129 1.52 1.02 -12.05
C ILE A 129 2.69 1.87 -12.54
N SER A 130 3.64 1.27 -13.26
CA SER A 130 4.81 2.00 -13.76
C SER A 130 4.52 3.05 -14.83
N SER A 131 3.47 2.86 -15.62
CA SER A 131 3.08 3.79 -16.68
C SER A 131 2.19 4.91 -16.16
N GLU A 132 1.15 4.57 -15.41
CA GLU A 132 0.10 5.51 -15.02
C GLU A 132 0.40 6.20 -13.68
N TRP A 133 1.15 5.54 -12.78
CA TRP A 133 1.36 5.97 -11.39
C TRP A 133 2.83 5.90 -10.96
N PRO A 134 3.78 6.50 -11.71
CA PRO A 134 5.19 6.46 -11.33
C PRO A 134 5.46 7.12 -9.97
N GLU A 135 4.64 8.08 -9.56
CA GLU A 135 4.79 8.79 -8.28
C GLU A 135 4.42 7.95 -7.04
N GLU A 136 3.75 6.80 -7.20
CA GLU A 136 3.37 5.90 -6.10
C GLU A 136 4.39 4.79 -5.85
N TRP A 137 5.33 4.56 -6.78
CA TRP A 137 6.39 3.56 -6.58
C TRP A 137 7.19 3.74 -5.29
N PRO A 138 7.51 4.97 -4.83
CA PRO A 138 8.23 5.16 -3.57
C PRO A 138 7.45 4.69 -2.32
N THR A 139 6.15 4.42 -2.42
CA THR A 139 5.34 3.85 -1.33
C THR A 139 5.82 2.44 -0.94
N VAL A 140 6.31 1.66 -1.90
CA VAL A 140 6.85 0.32 -1.65
C VAL A 140 8.11 0.37 -0.77
N PRO A 141 9.21 1.08 -1.10
CA PRO A 141 10.36 1.18 -0.21
C PRO A 141 10.02 1.88 1.11
N LEU A 142 9.12 2.87 1.15
CA LEU A 142 8.63 3.45 2.41
C LEU A 142 7.94 2.41 3.30
N SER A 143 7.08 1.57 2.73
CA SER A 143 6.42 0.49 3.48
C SER A 143 7.43 -0.50 4.03
N LEU A 144 8.51 -0.81 3.29
CA LEU A 144 9.58 -1.69 3.78
C LEU A 144 10.31 -1.09 4.98
N GLN A 145 10.43 0.24 5.09
CA GLN A 145 10.96 0.85 6.32
C GLN A 145 10.07 0.57 7.53
N ALA A 146 8.76 0.39 7.35
CA ALA A 146 7.84 0.01 8.43
C ALA A 146 7.79 -1.52 8.66
N THR A 147 7.81 -2.32 7.59
CA THR A 147 7.48 -3.75 7.65
C THR A 147 8.69 -4.68 7.66
N ALA A 148 9.87 -4.24 7.20
CA ALA A 148 11.04 -5.10 7.02
C ALA A 148 11.47 -5.84 8.30
N PRO A 149 11.46 -5.25 9.51
CA PRO A 149 11.73 -5.98 10.75
C PRO A 149 10.87 -7.25 10.90
N PHE A 150 9.58 -7.15 10.56
CA PHE A 150 8.61 -8.24 10.70
C PHE A 150 8.70 -9.23 9.54
N LEU A 151 8.92 -8.73 8.33
CA LEU A 151 9.15 -9.58 7.15
C LEU A 151 10.40 -10.44 7.34
N GLN A 152 11.43 -9.93 8.01
CA GLN A 152 12.63 -10.71 8.35
C GLN A 152 12.28 -11.87 9.29
N PHE A 153 11.55 -11.63 10.38
CA PHE A 153 11.12 -12.71 11.29
C PHE A 153 10.26 -13.76 10.56
N GLY A 154 9.36 -13.32 9.68
CA GLY A 154 8.57 -14.20 8.82
C GLY A 154 9.45 -15.04 7.88
N ALA A 155 10.46 -14.43 7.27
CA ALA A 155 11.42 -15.11 6.38
C ALA A 155 12.26 -16.15 7.13
N VAL A 156 12.72 -15.85 8.35
CA VAL A 156 13.41 -16.81 9.22
C VAL A 156 12.50 -17.98 9.58
N GLY A 157 11.25 -17.71 9.94
CA GLY A 157 10.25 -18.75 10.19
C GLY A 157 10.05 -19.66 8.97
N ALA A 158 9.86 -19.08 7.78
CA ALA A 158 9.72 -19.81 6.54
C ALA A 158 10.97 -20.65 6.21
N LEU A 159 12.16 -20.06 6.33
CA LEU A 159 13.44 -20.74 6.15
C LEU A 159 13.58 -21.95 7.08
N THR A 160 13.24 -21.77 8.36
CA THR A 160 13.30 -22.83 9.37
C THR A 160 12.37 -24.00 9.01
N LEU A 161 11.14 -23.71 8.60
CA LEU A 161 10.17 -24.73 8.19
C LEU A 161 10.60 -25.46 6.90
N LEU A 162 11.15 -24.72 5.93
CA LEU A 162 11.58 -25.26 4.65
C LEU A 162 12.90 -26.05 4.73
N SER A 163 13.73 -25.80 5.76
CA SER A 163 15.02 -26.47 5.97
C SER A 163 14.92 -27.99 5.92
N SER A 164 13.85 -28.56 6.49
CA SER A 164 13.57 -30.00 6.52
C SER A 164 13.47 -30.59 5.10
N PHE A 165 12.89 -29.86 4.15
CA PHE A 165 12.79 -30.29 2.76
C PHE A 165 14.13 -30.20 2.04
N VAL A 166 14.89 -29.13 2.29
CA VAL A 166 16.23 -28.93 1.74
C VAL A 166 17.17 -30.05 2.20
N PHE A 167 17.17 -30.37 3.50
CA PHE A 167 17.99 -31.44 4.05
C PHE A 167 17.62 -32.81 3.46
N LYS A 168 16.33 -33.11 3.28
CA LYS A 168 15.90 -34.32 2.56
C LYS A 168 16.43 -34.33 1.12
N GLY A 169 16.40 -33.20 0.42
CA GLY A 169 16.97 -33.05 -0.93
C GLY A 169 18.47 -33.33 -0.98
N ILE A 170 19.25 -32.79 -0.04
CA ILE A 170 20.70 -33.04 0.07
C ILE A 170 20.99 -34.53 0.31
N HIS A 171 20.23 -35.18 1.21
CA HIS A 171 20.42 -36.60 1.49
C HIS A 171 19.99 -37.50 0.32
N ALA A 172 18.97 -37.10 -0.45
CA ALA A 172 18.45 -37.86 -1.58
C ALA A 172 19.30 -37.70 -2.86
N ALA A 173 20.03 -36.60 -3.02
CA ALA A 173 20.91 -36.41 -4.17
C ALA A 173 22.01 -37.49 -4.21
N THR A 174 22.30 -38.02 -5.39
CA THR A 174 23.36 -39.02 -5.60
C THR A 174 24.70 -38.35 -5.91
N GLU A 175 24.66 -37.36 -6.81
CA GLU A 175 25.83 -36.60 -7.26
C GLU A 175 26.40 -35.68 -6.16
N LYS A 176 27.72 -35.73 -5.96
CA LYS A 176 28.41 -34.86 -5.00
C LYS A 176 28.21 -33.38 -5.32
N TRP A 177 28.22 -33.04 -6.61
CA TRP A 177 28.03 -31.66 -7.07
C TRP A 177 26.64 -31.12 -6.73
N SER A 178 25.59 -31.92 -6.94
CA SER A 178 24.21 -31.53 -6.61
C SER A 178 24.02 -31.32 -5.11
N LYS A 179 24.64 -32.15 -4.26
CA LYS A 179 24.65 -31.94 -2.79
C LYS A 179 25.30 -30.62 -2.42
N PHE A 180 26.48 -30.36 -2.99
CA PHE A 180 27.21 -29.12 -2.76
C PHE A 180 26.38 -27.90 -3.21
N LEU A 181 25.79 -27.94 -4.40
CA LEU A 181 24.99 -26.84 -4.94
C LEU A 181 23.77 -26.53 -4.07
N ILE A 182 22.98 -27.54 -3.70
CA ILE A 182 21.79 -27.35 -2.84
C ILE A 182 22.20 -26.78 -1.48
N GLY A 183 23.26 -27.34 -0.87
CA GLY A 183 23.79 -26.86 0.40
C GLY A 183 24.30 -25.41 0.32
N ALA A 184 25.08 -25.08 -0.72
CA ALA A 184 25.63 -23.75 -0.93
C ALA A 184 24.53 -22.70 -1.13
N VAL A 185 23.54 -22.97 -1.98
CA VAL A 185 22.39 -22.07 -2.19
C VAL A 185 21.63 -21.86 -0.89
N PHE A 186 21.38 -22.92 -0.12
CA PHE A 186 20.69 -22.81 1.17
C PHE A 186 21.48 -21.98 2.18
N VAL A 187 22.80 -22.17 2.27
CA VAL A 187 23.66 -21.39 3.16
C VAL A 187 23.69 -19.92 2.76
N VAL A 188 23.82 -19.61 1.46
CA VAL A 188 23.81 -18.23 0.96
C VAL A 188 22.47 -17.55 1.25
N LEU A 189 21.35 -18.22 0.98
CA LEU A 189 20.01 -17.69 1.29
C LEU A 189 19.80 -17.50 2.79
N SER A 190 20.26 -18.46 3.61
CA SER A 190 20.17 -18.35 5.07
C SER A 190 20.99 -17.17 5.58
N ALA A 191 22.23 -17.02 5.12
CA ALA A 191 23.08 -15.89 5.47
C ALA A 191 22.46 -14.56 5.04
N ALA A 192 21.87 -14.48 3.85
CA ALA A 192 21.18 -13.28 3.39
C ALA A 192 19.99 -12.92 4.30
N ILE A 193 19.18 -13.89 4.71
CA ILE A 193 18.02 -13.67 5.59
C ILE A 193 18.45 -13.30 7.02
N PHE A 194 19.46 -13.98 7.59
CA PHE A 194 19.95 -13.71 8.94
C PHE A 194 20.71 -12.38 9.03
N LEU A 195 21.40 -11.96 7.97
CA LEU A 195 22.17 -10.71 7.96
C LEU A 195 21.37 -9.51 7.43
N CYS A 196 20.15 -9.70 6.88
CA CYS A 196 19.38 -8.58 6.33
C CYS A 196 19.03 -7.48 7.36
N PRO A 197 18.91 -7.73 8.68
CA PRO A 197 18.70 -6.64 9.64
C PRO A 197 19.82 -5.61 9.70
N LEU A 198 21.03 -5.91 9.20
CA LEU A 198 22.13 -4.95 9.09
C LEU A 198 21.83 -3.82 8.09
N ILE A 199 20.93 -4.04 7.13
CA ILE A 199 20.56 -3.06 6.10
C ILE A 199 19.16 -2.48 6.32
N ILE A 200 18.42 -2.95 7.33
CA ILE A 200 17.07 -2.43 7.63
C ILE A 200 17.19 -1.05 8.27
N GLN A 201 16.66 -0.04 7.59
CA GLN A 201 16.52 1.32 8.09
C GLN A 201 15.04 1.60 8.34
N SER A 202 14.68 1.82 9.61
CA SER A 202 13.31 2.15 10.01
C SER A 202 13.34 3.35 10.95
N PRO A 203 12.55 4.40 10.71
CA PRO A 203 12.45 5.52 11.64
C PRO A 203 11.80 5.11 12.96
N CYS A 204 11.02 4.02 12.97
CA CYS A 204 10.34 3.50 14.17
C CYS A 204 11.21 2.58 15.05
N LEU A 205 12.44 2.30 14.63
CA LEU A 205 13.48 1.77 15.54
C LEU A 205 14.05 2.94 16.36
N ILE A 206 13.28 3.39 17.34
CA ILE A 206 13.55 4.57 18.17
C ILE A 206 13.16 4.30 19.62
N GLU A 207 13.83 4.95 20.57
CA GLU A 207 13.44 4.89 21.97
C GLU A 207 12.12 5.62 22.18
N GLN A 208 11.27 5.08 23.07
CA GLN A 208 9.95 5.68 23.35
C GLN A 208 10.07 7.12 23.87
N ALA A 209 11.15 7.43 24.60
CA ALA A 209 11.44 8.76 25.14
C ALA A 209 11.90 9.77 24.06
N GLU A 210 12.39 9.29 22.91
CA GLU A 210 12.85 10.12 21.79
C GLU A 210 11.77 10.29 20.71
N LEU A 211 10.61 9.66 20.89
CA LEU A 211 9.52 9.71 19.95
C LEU A 211 9.05 11.17 19.76
N PRO A 212 8.93 11.65 18.50
CA PRO A 212 8.41 12.98 18.22
C PRO A 212 6.97 13.15 18.71
N GLU A 213 6.53 14.41 18.82
CA GLU A 213 5.11 14.70 19.02
C GLU A 213 4.25 14.07 17.93
N LYS A 214 3.02 13.71 18.29
CA LYS A 214 2.04 13.18 17.34
C LYS A 214 1.80 14.20 16.22
N PRO A 215 1.95 13.81 14.93
CA PRO A 215 1.62 14.69 13.81
C PRO A 215 0.18 15.17 13.93
N LYS A 216 -0.03 16.48 13.76
CA LYS A 216 -1.37 17.07 13.74
C LYS A 216 -2.13 16.60 12.49
N LEU A 217 -3.45 16.60 12.57
CA LEU A 217 -4.30 16.18 11.46
C LEU A 217 -4.83 17.40 10.70
N ILE A 218 -4.74 17.35 9.38
CA ILE A 218 -5.39 18.28 8.45
C ILE A 218 -6.47 17.49 7.71
N GLY A 219 -7.70 18.01 7.69
CA GLY A 219 -8.84 17.33 7.05
C GLY A 219 -8.81 17.54 5.54
N HIS A 220 -8.43 16.52 4.77
CA HIS A 220 -8.41 16.57 3.31
C HIS A 220 -9.83 16.72 2.77
N ARG A 221 -10.17 17.86 2.17
CA ARG A 221 -11.55 18.19 1.73
C ARG A 221 -12.58 18.03 2.86
N GLY A 222 -12.15 18.27 4.10
CA GLY A 222 -12.87 17.94 5.34
C GLY A 222 -12.61 16.52 5.85
N ALA A 223 -13.65 15.69 5.93
CA ALA A 223 -13.61 14.28 6.34
C ALA A 223 -14.33 13.38 5.33
N PRO A 224 -13.77 13.17 4.14
CA PRO A 224 -14.45 12.53 3.00
C PRO A 224 -14.79 11.06 3.23
N MET A 225 -14.10 10.36 4.15
CA MET A 225 -14.52 9.01 4.58
C MET A 225 -15.74 8.98 5.50
N MET A 226 -16.29 10.14 5.87
CA MET A 226 -17.42 10.28 6.79
C MET A 226 -18.56 11.13 6.24
N ALA A 227 -18.33 11.92 5.20
CA ALA A 227 -19.28 12.86 4.63
C ALA A 227 -18.86 13.22 3.20
N PRO A 228 -19.76 13.76 2.36
CA PRO A 228 -19.43 14.15 0.99
C PRO A 228 -18.31 15.20 0.95
N GLU A 229 -17.22 14.95 0.23
CA GLU A 229 -16.04 15.84 0.20
C GLU A 229 -16.36 17.29 -0.21
N ASN A 230 -15.58 18.25 0.28
CA ASN A 230 -15.75 19.69 -0.02
C ASN A 230 -17.17 20.21 0.26
N THR A 231 -17.84 19.72 1.32
CA THR A 231 -19.13 20.21 1.82
C THR A 231 -19.03 20.68 3.27
N ILE A 232 -19.95 21.55 3.71
CA ILE A 232 -19.98 22.02 5.11
C ILE A 232 -20.13 20.86 6.10
N MET A 233 -20.91 19.82 5.75
CA MET A 233 -20.98 18.61 6.56
C MET A 233 -19.61 17.94 6.72
N SER A 234 -18.83 17.82 5.64
CA SER A 234 -17.49 17.23 5.68
C SER A 234 -16.53 18.01 6.56
N PHE A 235 -16.52 19.34 6.46
CA PHE A 235 -15.72 20.17 7.35
C PHE A 235 -16.16 20.05 8.81
N ASN A 236 -17.46 20.10 9.10
CA ASN A 236 -17.98 19.88 10.46
C ASN A 236 -17.60 18.51 11.03
N LYS A 237 -17.65 17.45 10.21
CA LYS A 237 -17.17 16.12 10.63
C LYS A 237 -15.69 16.13 10.97
N SER A 238 -14.87 16.83 10.20
CA SER A 238 -13.43 16.92 10.49
C SER A 238 -13.10 17.65 11.80
N ILE A 239 -13.93 18.61 12.24
CA ILE A 239 -13.79 19.26 13.56
C ILE A 239 -13.86 18.23 14.69
N SER A 240 -14.76 17.24 14.58
CA SER A 240 -14.87 16.14 15.56
C SER A 240 -13.64 15.20 15.60
N CYS A 241 -12.75 15.31 14.60
CA CYS A 241 -11.46 14.64 14.57
C CYS A 241 -10.34 15.45 15.24
N GLY A 242 -10.59 16.71 15.62
CA GLY A 242 -9.57 17.61 16.15
C GLY A 242 -8.55 18.05 15.10
N VAL A 243 -8.99 18.24 13.85
CA VAL A 243 -8.12 18.77 12.79
C VAL A 243 -7.67 20.20 13.12
N ILE A 244 -6.42 20.51 12.81
CA ILE A 244 -5.86 21.87 13.00
C ILE A 244 -6.11 22.77 11.79
N ALA A 245 -6.38 22.17 10.63
CA ALA A 245 -6.67 22.87 9.40
C ALA A 245 -7.70 22.11 8.56
N PHE A 246 -8.49 22.86 7.81
CA PHE A 246 -9.27 22.37 6.69
C PHE A 246 -8.42 22.49 5.43
N GLU A 247 -8.24 21.36 4.75
CA GLU A 247 -7.71 21.36 3.40
C GLU A 247 -8.87 21.32 2.40
N THR A 248 -8.75 22.06 1.30
CA THR A 248 -9.80 22.16 0.28
C THR A 248 -9.23 22.58 -1.07
N ASP A 249 -10.04 22.43 -2.12
CA ASP A 249 -9.73 22.88 -3.47
C ASP A 249 -10.58 24.11 -3.83
N VAL A 250 -9.95 25.24 -4.14
CA VAL A 250 -10.64 26.48 -4.50
C VAL A 250 -10.67 26.68 -6.01
N GLN A 251 -11.85 27.02 -6.53
CA GLN A 251 -12.11 27.41 -7.91
C GLN A 251 -12.95 28.68 -7.97
N LEU A 252 -13.01 29.33 -9.13
CA LEU A 252 -13.84 30.52 -9.33
C LEU A 252 -14.93 30.27 -10.37
N SER A 253 -16.14 30.69 -10.03
CA SER A 253 -17.26 30.68 -10.96
C SER A 253 -17.05 31.69 -12.09
N LYS A 254 -17.93 31.66 -13.09
CA LYS A 254 -17.99 32.66 -14.16
C LYS A 254 -18.08 34.09 -13.62
N ASP A 255 -18.76 34.28 -12.49
CA ASP A 255 -18.97 35.58 -11.85
C ASP A 255 -17.89 35.90 -10.80
N LYS A 256 -16.77 35.17 -10.82
CA LYS A 256 -15.61 35.35 -9.93
C LYS A 256 -15.89 35.15 -8.45
N ILE A 257 -16.88 34.31 -8.11
CA ILE A 257 -17.13 33.89 -6.74
C ILE A 257 -16.29 32.63 -6.45
N PRO A 258 -15.38 32.67 -5.45
CA PRO A 258 -14.61 31.48 -5.08
C PRO A 258 -15.49 30.43 -4.38
N PHE A 259 -15.36 29.18 -4.81
CA PHE A 259 -16.11 28.02 -4.32
C PHE A 259 -15.23 26.78 -4.20
N LEU A 260 -15.72 25.76 -3.49
CA LEU A 260 -14.93 24.57 -3.17
C LEU A 260 -15.28 23.41 -4.10
N MET A 261 -14.30 22.92 -4.85
CA MET A 261 -14.47 21.75 -5.74
C MET A 261 -13.12 21.21 -6.20
N HIS A 262 -12.94 19.91 -6.09
CA HIS A 262 -11.72 19.23 -6.52
C HIS A 262 -11.64 19.02 -8.04
N ASP A 263 -12.75 18.57 -8.64
CA ASP A 263 -12.78 18.24 -10.08
C ASP A 263 -12.32 19.46 -10.88
N HIS A 264 -11.36 19.35 -11.80
CA HIS A 264 -10.84 20.49 -12.57
C HIS A 264 -10.37 20.09 -13.97
N ASN A 265 -10.44 21.04 -14.92
CA ASN A 265 -9.85 21.00 -16.27
C ASN A 265 -9.90 19.65 -17.00
N GLN A 266 -11.09 19.02 -17.03
CA GLN A 266 -11.28 17.72 -17.65
C GLN A 266 -12.70 17.56 -18.21
N SER A 267 -12.84 16.67 -19.19
CA SER A 267 -14.17 16.28 -19.70
C SER A 267 -14.97 15.60 -18.59
N GLY A 268 -16.16 16.14 -18.33
CA GLY A 268 -17.03 15.73 -17.24
C GLY A 268 -16.74 16.43 -15.91
N PHE A 269 -16.44 17.74 -15.94
CA PHE A 269 -16.36 18.57 -14.74
C PHE A 269 -17.66 18.47 -13.94
N LEU A 270 -17.56 18.29 -12.61
CA LEU A 270 -18.68 18.11 -11.66
C LEU A 270 -19.44 16.77 -11.76
N TRP A 271 -19.04 15.84 -12.63
CA TRP A 271 -19.79 14.59 -12.82
C TRP A 271 -19.67 13.62 -11.63
N ARG A 272 -18.57 13.69 -10.88
CA ARG A 272 -18.30 12.73 -9.81
C ARG A 272 -19.10 13.04 -8.56
N THR A 273 -19.13 14.32 -8.18
CA THR A 273 -19.60 14.78 -6.87
C THR A 273 -20.87 15.61 -6.94
N THR A 274 -21.52 15.69 -8.10
CA THR A 274 -22.77 16.45 -8.24
C THR A 274 -23.79 15.80 -9.17
N ASN A 275 -25.01 16.34 -9.18
CA ASN A 275 -26.07 16.00 -10.13
C ASN A 275 -26.06 16.85 -11.42
N VAL A 276 -24.92 17.41 -11.83
CA VAL A 276 -24.83 18.31 -13.00
C VAL A 276 -25.41 17.71 -14.28
N LYS A 277 -25.25 16.40 -14.48
CA LYS A 277 -25.77 15.69 -15.67
C LYS A 277 -27.29 15.66 -15.72
N ASP A 278 -27.93 15.54 -14.57
CA ASP A 278 -29.39 15.50 -14.48
C ASP A 278 -29.96 16.92 -14.60
N LYS A 279 -29.26 17.90 -14.02
CA LYS A 279 -29.71 19.30 -14.01
C LYS A 279 -29.47 20.03 -15.33
N PHE A 280 -28.37 19.70 -16.03
CA PHE A 280 -27.97 20.31 -17.29
C PHE A 280 -27.64 19.24 -18.35
N PRO A 281 -28.60 18.41 -18.78
CA PRO A 281 -28.34 17.23 -19.62
C PRO A 281 -27.78 17.54 -21.01
N ASN A 282 -28.00 18.77 -21.51
CA ASN A 282 -27.55 19.21 -22.83
C ASN A 282 -26.34 20.16 -22.78
N LYS A 283 -25.70 20.31 -21.61
CA LYS A 283 -24.48 21.11 -21.44
C LYS A 283 -23.39 20.20 -20.90
N ASP A 284 -22.23 20.22 -21.54
CA ASP A 284 -21.02 19.67 -20.94
C ASP A 284 -20.13 20.82 -20.49
N PHE A 285 -19.56 20.68 -19.30
CA PHE A 285 -18.70 21.67 -18.69
C PHE A 285 -17.31 21.06 -18.57
N ASN A 286 -16.29 21.85 -18.93
CA ASN A 286 -14.90 21.42 -18.89
C ASN A 286 -14.07 22.23 -17.87
N GLN A 287 -14.61 23.36 -17.40
CA GLN A 287 -13.94 24.26 -16.46
C GLN A 287 -14.97 25.04 -15.61
N SER A 288 -14.53 25.48 -14.44
CA SER A 288 -15.33 26.25 -13.46
C SER A 288 -15.86 27.58 -14.00
N ALA A 289 -15.09 28.26 -14.86
CA ALA A 289 -15.47 29.53 -15.47
C ALA A 289 -16.67 29.44 -16.45
N ASN A 290 -17.20 28.24 -16.72
CA ASN A 290 -18.39 28.07 -17.56
C ASN A 290 -19.73 28.25 -16.83
N LEU A 291 -19.75 28.16 -15.49
CA LEU A 291 -20.98 28.20 -14.69
C LEU A 291 -21.04 29.46 -13.81
N THR A 292 -22.22 30.07 -13.69
CA THR A 292 -22.45 31.14 -12.71
C THR A 292 -22.49 30.58 -11.29
N TRP A 293 -22.33 31.45 -10.29
CA TRP A 293 -22.46 31.02 -8.89
C TRP A 293 -23.86 30.49 -8.57
N GLU A 294 -24.89 31.07 -9.18
CA GLU A 294 -26.27 30.61 -9.05
C GLU A 294 -26.46 29.21 -9.64
N GLU A 295 -25.93 28.95 -10.83
CA GLU A 295 -25.96 27.61 -11.45
C GLU A 295 -25.26 26.57 -10.56
N LEU A 296 -24.08 26.91 -10.00
CA LEU A 296 -23.33 26.04 -9.09
C LEU A 296 -24.07 25.74 -7.79
N GLN A 297 -24.62 26.76 -7.12
CA GLN A 297 -25.39 26.57 -5.89
C GLN A 297 -26.64 25.72 -6.10
N SER A 298 -27.17 25.72 -7.32
CA SER A 298 -28.34 24.94 -7.66
C SER A 298 -28.06 23.42 -7.71
N LEU A 299 -26.78 23.01 -7.77
CA LEU A 299 -26.40 21.59 -7.82
C LEU A 299 -26.45 20.94 -6.44
N ASN A 300 -26.88 19.67 -6.43
CA ASN A 300 -26.71 18.81 -5.27
C ASN A 300 -25.28 18.25 -5.26
N ALA A 301 -24.56 18.42 -4.15
CA ALA A 301 -23.18 17.98 -3.99
C ALA A 301 -23.01 16.83 -2.96
N GLY A 302 -24.11 16.18 -2.59
CA GLY A 302 -24.16 15.27 -1.44
C GLY A 302 -24.73 13.89 -1.72
N ASP A 303 -25.79 13.79 -2.51
CA ASP A 303 -26.52 12.54 -2.75
C ASP A 303 -25.68 11.48 -3.46
N TRP A 304 -24.67 11.88 -4.23
CA TRP A 304 -23.70 10.98 -4.85
C TRP A 304 -23.02 10.10 -3.80
N PHE A 305 -22.62 10.66 -2.65
CA PHE A 305 -21.89 9.96 -1.60
C PHE A 305 -22.70 8.79 -1.04
N ILE A 306 -24.02 8.99 -0.87
CA ILE A 306 -24.91 7.95 -0.37
C ILE A 306 -25.20 6.90 -1.44
N LYS A 307 -25.31 7.30 -2.71
CA LYS A 307 -25.57 6.39 -3.84
C LYS A 307 -24.38 5.51 -4.19
N THR A 308 -23.17 6.06 -4.15
CA THR A 308 -21.97 5.36 -4.60
C THR A 308 -21.17 4.73 -3.47
N ASP A 309 -21.39 5.14 -2.22
CA ASP A 309 -20.67 4.71 -1.01
C ASP A 309 -19.16 4.53 -1.25
N PRO A 310 -18.46 5.61 -1.67
CA PRO A 310 -17.09 5.50 -2.21
C PRO A 310 -16.09 4.94 -1.19
N PHE A 311 -16.39 5.08 0.11
CA PHE A 311 -15.53 4.63 1.20
C PHE A 311 -16.10 3.46 2.02
N GLU A 312 -17.21 2.83 1.60
CA GLU A 312 -17.90 1.77 2.36
C GLU A 312 -18.24 2.22 3.79
N SER A 313 -18.68 3.47 3.91
CA SER A 313 -18.86 4.21 5.16
C SER A 313 -20.30 4.62 5.42
N VAL A 314 -21.17 4.63 4.40
CA VAL A 314 -22.58 5.07 4.51
C VAL A 314 -23.36 4.23 5.52
N SER A 315 -23.00 2.95 5.67
CA SER A 315 -23.58 2.05 6.67
C SER A 315 -23.36 2.52 8.12
N LYS A 316 -22.33 3.32 8.37
CA LYS A 316 -21.96 3.85 9.70
C LYS A 316 -22.69 5.16 10.05
N LEU A 317 -23.35 5.79 9.08
CA LEU A 317 -24.12 7.02 9.30
C LEU A 317 -25.49 6.72 9.90
N SER A 318 -25.92 7.57 10.83
CA SER A 318 -27.31 7.60 11.29
C SER A 318 -28.26 8.02 10.16
N GLU A 319 -29.56 7.78 10.31
CA GLU A 319 -30.52 8.16 9.28
C GLU A 319 -30.58 9.69 9.08
N GLU A 320 -30.47 10.46 10.16
CA GLU A 320 -30.39 11.92 10.11
C GLU A 320 -29.11 12.41 9.40
N GLU A 321 -27.98 11.74 9.65
CA GLU A 321 -26.72 12.04 8.97
C GLU A 321 -26.78 11.70 7.48
N ARG A 322 -27.48 10.63 7.10
CA ARG A 322 -27.72 10.29 5.69
C ARG A 322 -28.55 11.36 5.00
N GLU A 323 -29.64 11.80 5.61
CA GLU A 323 -30.47 12.88 5.04
C GLU A 323 -29.70 14.20 4.94
N THR A 324 -28.87 14.52 5.94
CA THR A 324 -27.97 15.68 5.89
C THR A 324 -26.96 15.55 4.75
N ALA A 325 -26.35 14.37 4.60
CA ALA A 325 -25.40 14.09 3.53
C ALA A 325 -26.03 14.18 2.15
N ARG A 326 -27.26 13.68 1.96
CA ARG A 326 -28.00 13.81 0.69
C ARG A 326 -28.24 15.26 0.31
N ASN A 327 -28.49 16.12 1.28
CA ASN A 327 -28.92 17.50 1.06
C ASN A 327 -27.77 18.52 1.17
N GLN A 328 -26.56 18.18 0.70
CA GLN A 328 -25.45 19.13 0.60
C GLN A 328 -25.45 19.90 -0.74
N THR A 329 -24.95 21.13 -0.71
CA THR A 329 -24.67 21.98 -1.88
C THR A 329 -23.17 22.25 -2.00
N ILE A 330 -22.74 22.77 -3.14
CA ILE A 330 -21.37 23.28 -3.31
C ILE A 330 -21.19 24.52 -2.42
N PRO A 331 -20.25 24.54 -1.47
CA PRO A 331 -20.02 25.69 -0.62
C PRO A 331 -19.14 26.74 -1.32
N SER A 332 -19.37 28.00 -0.97
CA SER A 332 -18.44 29.09 -1.28
C SER A 332 -17.23 29.03 -0.35
N LEU A 333 -16.10 29.60 -0.78
CA LEU A 333 -14.94 29.79 0.09
C LEU A 333 -15.33 30.62 1.33
N ARG A 334 -16.20 31.61 1.17
CA ARG A 334 -16.69 32.44 2.27
C ARG A 334 -17.34 31.62 3.38
N GLN A 335 -18.18 30.64 3.03
CA GLN A 335 -18.83 29.77 4.02
C GLN A 335 -17.81 28.94 4.82
N LEU A 336 -16.77 28.42 4.17
CA LEU A 336 -15.69 27.72 4.86
C LEU A 336 -14.89 28.65 5.78
N LEU A 337 -14.57 29.87 5.31
CA LEU A 337 -13.84 30.85 6.12
C LEU A 337 -14.62 31.28 7.36
N ASP A 338 -15.94 31.44 7.25
CA ASP A 338 -16.79 31.74 8.41
C ASP A 338 -16.79 30.58 9.42
N LEU A 339 -16.81 29.32 8.96
CA LEU A 339 -16.67 28.14 9.83
C LEU A 339 -15.26 28.06 10.47
N ALA A 340 -14.21 28.28 9.69
CA ALA A 340 -12.83 28.29 10.15
C ALA A 340 -12.59 29.35 11.23
N LYS A 341 -13.11 30.57 11.02
CA LYS A 341 -13.09 31.67 12.00
C LYS A 341 -13.85 31.31 13.27
N GLN A 342 -15.03 30.70 13.17
CA GLN A 342 -15.84 30.30 14.32
C GLN A 342 -15.09 29.29 15.22
N HIS A 343 -14.34 28.39 14.62
CA HIS A 343 -13.66 27.29 15.33
C HIS A 343 -12.16 27.51 15.55
N ASN A 344 -11.61 28.65 15.09
CA ASN A 344 -10.19 28.95 15.13
C ASN A 344 -9.33 27.84 14.48
N ILE A 345 -9.72 27.42 13.28
CA ILE A 345 -9.08 26.36 12.48
C ILE A 345 -8.45 27.01 11.25
N SER A 346 -7.24 26.57 10.87
CA SER A 346 -6.56 27.08 9.69
C SER A 346 -7.22 26.60 8.38
N VAL A 347 -7.03 27.32 7.29
CA VAL A 347 -7.47 26.90 5.95
C VAL A 347 -6.26 26.83 5.05
N ILE A 348 -6.03 25.65 4.48
CA ILE A 348 -5.01 25.37 3.47
C ILE A 348 -5.73 24.95 2.19
N PHE A 349 -5.29 25.45 1.03
CA PHE A 349 -6.03 25.14 -0.20
C PHE A 349 -5.18 25.23 -1.46
N ASP A 350 -5.48 24.35 -2.42
CA ASP A 350 -5.07 24.52 -3.80
C ASP A 350 -5.97 25.52 -4.52
N LEU A 351 -5.42 26.28 -5.46
CA LEU A 351 -6.17 27.21 -6.31
C LEU A 351 -6.14 26.74 -7.75
N TYR A 352 -7.24 26.13 -8.19
CA TYR A 352 -7.42 25.74 -9.59
C TYR A 352 -8.03 26.91 -10.36
N SER A 353 -7.19 27.57 -11.14
CA SER A 353 -7.55 28.81 -11.81
C SER A 353 -7.22 28.75 -13.31
N PRO A 354 -8.23 28.83 -14.21
CA PRO A 354 -7.98 29.04 -15.62
C PRO A 354 -7.47 30.46 -15.94
N ASN A 355 -7.67 31.45 -15.05
CA ASN A 355 -7.19 32.83 -15.21
C ASN A 355 -6.41 33.29 -13.96
N GLN A 356 -5.15 32.85 -13.87
CA GLN A 356 -4.32 32.91 -12.65
C GLN A 356 -4.34 34.26 -11.94
N GLU A 357 -4.12 35.37 -12.65
CA GLU A 357 -3.95 36.68 -11.99
C GLU A 357 -5.27 37.21 -11.39
N ASN A 358 -6.35 37.23 -12.17
CA ASN A 358 -7.64 37.74 -11.71
C ASN A 358 -8.25 36.87 -10.61
N ASP A 359 -8.03 35.56 -10.70
CA ASP A 359 -8.60 34.59 -9.77
C ASP A 359 -7.91 34.63 -8.40
N ILE A 360 -6.60 34.91 -8.37
CA ILE A 360 -5.86 35.20 -7.13
C ILE A 360 -6.40 36.45 -6.46
N VAL A 361 -6.57 37.55 -7.20
CA VAL A 361 -7.08 38.82 -6.64
C VAL A 361 -8.45 38.64 -6.00
N ALA A 362 -9.39 37.99 -6.69
CA ALA A 362 -10.74 37.74 -6.17
C ALA A 362 -10.74 36.80 -4.95
N THR A 363 -9.82 35.82 -4.92
CA THR A 363 -9.67 34.90 -3.78
C THR A 363 -9.13 35.64 -2.55
N VAL A 364 -8.05 36.43 -2.70
CA VAL A 364 -7.48 37.23 -1.61
C VAL A 364 -8.50 38.23 -1.07
N ASP A 365 -9.20 38.94 -1.95
CA ASP A 365 -10.25 39.89 -1.57
C ASP A 365 -11.39 39.21 -0.80
N THR A 366 -11.82 38.02 -1.22
CA THR A 366 -12.83 37.22 -0.50
C THR A 366 -12.35 36.84 0.89
N ILE A 367 -11.08 36.43 1.04
CA ILE A 367 -10.49 36.05 2.33
C ILE A 367 -10.42 37.27 3.26
N LEU A 368 -9.87 38.40 2.80
CA LEU A 368 -9.76 39.60 3.61
C LEU A 368 -11.13 40.14 4.05
N ARG A 369 -12.14 40.11 3.17
CA ARG A 369 -13.52 40.51 3.49
C ARG A 369 -14.25 39.54 4.42
N SER A 370 -13.74 38.32 4.62
CA SER A 370 -14.32 37.37 5.58
C SER A 370 -14.08 37.76 7.04
N GLY A 371 -13.05 38.58 7.28
CA GLY A 371 -12.62 38.96 8.62
C GLY A 371 -12.03 37.81 9.44
N ILE A 372 -11.63 36.70 8.78
CA ILE A 372 -10.81 35.67 9.42
C ILE A 372 -9.44 36.24 9.80
N ASP A 373 -8.86 35.74 10.88
CA ASP A 373 -7.48 36.05 11.24
C ASP A 373 -6.54 35.61 10.09
N PRO A 374 -5.76 36.53 9.49
CA PRO A 374 -4.85 36.19 8.40
C PRO A 374 -3.86 35.07 8.73
N SER A 375 -3.47 34.91 10.01
CA SER A 375 -2.54 33.86 10.45
C SER A 375 -3.12 32.45 10.35
N LEU A 376 -4.44 32.31 10.17
CA LEU A 376 -5.11 31.04 9.93
C LEU A 376 -5.07 30.62 8.44
N ILE A 377 -4.57 31.46 7.55
CA ILE A 377 -4.54 31.18 6.11
C ILE A 377 -3.18 30.63 5.70
N LEU A 378 -3.18 29.36 5.28
CA LEU A 378 -2.02 28.63 4.78
C LEU A 378 -2.05 28.69 3.24
N TRP A 379 -1.33 29.64 2.67
CA TRP A 379 -1.31 29.92 1.24
C TRP A 379 -0.36 28.96 0.50
N LEU A 380 -0.91 27.96 -0.18
CA LEU A 380 -0.17 27.04 -1.03
C LEU A 380 0.21 27.59 -2.42
N PRO A 381 -0.66 28.34 -3.14
CA PRO A 381 -0.38 28.69 -4.54
C PRO A 381 0.99 29.37 -4.72
N THR A 382 1.79 28.83 -5.64
CA THR A 382 3.13 29.36 -5.94
C THR A 382 3.08 30.63 -6.79
N VAL A 383 2.07 30.73 -7.66
CA VAL A 383 1.86 31.89 -8.52
C VAL A 383 1.26 33.05 -7.71
N GLY A 384 1.75 34.27 -7.95
CA GLY A 384 1.21 35.50 -7.37
C GLY A 384 1.60 35.76 -5.91
N ARG A 385 2.57 35.02 -5.36
CA ARG A 385 3.03 35.21 -3.97
C ARG A 385 3.52 36.62 -3.66
N GLU A 386 4.18 37.28 -4.60
CA GLU A 386 4.60 38.67 -4.42
C GLU A 386 3.41 39.60 -4.14
N TYR A 387 2.34 39.45 -4.92
CA TYR A 387 1.08 40.18 -4.72
C TYR A 387 0.44 39.84 -3.38
N VAL A 388 0.39 38.55 -3.02
CA VAL A 388 -0.22 38.07 -1.77
C VAL A 388 0.57 38.57 -0.56
N ASN A 389 1.89 38.47 -0.57
CA ASN A 389 2.76 38.98 0.51
C ASN A 389 2.59 40.48 0.71
N LYS A 390 2.41 41.25 -0.38
CA LYS A 390 2.17 42.68 -0.30
C LYS A 390 0.77 43.03 0.23
N THR A 391 -0.25 42.27 -0.18
CA THR A 391 -1.67 42.61 0.06
C THR A 391 -2.20 41.99 1.36
N ALA A 392 -1.71 40.81 1.72
CA ALA A 392 -2.11 40.01 2.87
C ALA A 392 -0.87 39.42 3.58
N PRO A 393 0.01 40.26 4.15
CA PRO A 393 1.28 39.81 4.76
C PRO A 393 1.11 38.86 5.96
N GLY A 394 -0.10 38.76 6.52
CA GLY A 394 -0.40 37.83 7.61
C GLY A 394 -0.66 36.39 7.14
N PHE A 395 -0.79 36.14 5.84
CA PHE A 395 -0.94 34.77 5.33
C PHE A 395 0.39 34.01 5.46
N ILE A 396 0.31 32.75 5.84
CA ILE A 396 1.47 31.87 5.97
C ILE A 396 1.74 31.23 4.61
N GLN A 397 2.90 31.51 4.03
CA GLN A 397 3.33 30.89 2.77
C GLN A 397 3.75 29.44 2.99
N VAL A 398 3.16 28.51 2.22
CA VAL A 398 3.41 27.07 2.33
C VAL A 398 3.97 26.53 1.02
N TYR A 399 5.09 25.84 1.06
CA TYR A 399 5.88 25.50 -0.12
C TYR A 399 5.76 24.03 -0.51
N ASN A 400 5.73 23.74 -1.80
CA ASN A 400 5.74 22.37 -2.33
C ASN A 400 7.17 21.90 -2.73
N ASN A 401 8.19 22.71 -2.42
CA ASN A 401 9.58 22.45 -2.75
C ASN A 401 10.51 22.97 -1.66
N GLU A 402 11.43 22.12 -1.18
CA GLU A 402 12.39 22.47 -0.13
C GLU A 402 13.34 23.61 -0.55
N SER A 403 13.86 23.56 -1.78
CA SER A 403 14.79 24.57 -2.28
C SER A 403 14.13 25.94 -2.45
N GLU A 404 12.89 25.97 -2.95
CA GLU A 404 12.10 27.21 -3.07
C GLU A 404 11.82 27.82 -1.71
N MET A 405 11.40 27.00 -0.73
CA MET A 405 11.18 27.44 0.64
C MET A 405 12.43 28.07 1.24
N VAL A 406 13.59 27.42 1.10
CA VAL A 406 14.86 27.94 1.63
C VAL A 406 15.24 29.26 0.96
N ASN A 407 15.05 29.37 -0.36
CA ASN A 407 15.36 30.59 -1.12
C ASN A 407 14.48 31.78 -0.72
N GLU A 408 13.23 31.53 -0.35
CA GLU A 408 12.29 32.56 0.09
C GLU A 408 12.24 32.72 1.62
N GLU A 409 13.19 32.11 2.35
CA GLU A 409 13.26 32.17 3.83
C GLU A 409 11.97 31.67 4.53
N GLY A 410 11.24 30.78 3.86
CA GLY A 410 10.04 30.15 4.39
C GLY A 410 10.33 29.02 5.38
N ASN A 411 9.29 28.57 6.07
CA ASN A 411 9.39 27.53 7.10
C ASN A 411 8.23 26.52 7.09
N HIS A 412 7.39 26.49 6.05
CA HIS A 412 6.27 25.54 5.93
C HIS A 412 6.36 24.76 4.62
N LEU A 413 6.40 23.43 4.72
CA LEU A 413 6.37 22.52 3.57
C LEU A 413 5.04 21.76 3.52
N ASN A 414 4.51 21.60 2.31
CA ASN A 414 3.38 20.74 2.00
C ASN A 414 3.76 19.83 0.83
N LEU A 415 4.09 18.58 1.12
CA LEU A 415 4.64 17.64 0.15
C LEU A 415 3.82 16.37 0.10
N LYS A 416 3.78 15.73 -1.07
CA LYS A 416 3.32 14.34 -1.12
C LYS A 416 4.22 13.47 -0.25
N TYR A 417 3.66 12.55 0.52
CA TYR A 417 4.42 11.71 1.46
C TYR A 417 5.56 10.92 0.78
N SER A 418 5.44 10.62 -0.51
CA SER A 418 6.43 9.89 -1.31
C SER A 418 7.60 10.74 -1.80
N LYS A 419 7.50 12.09 -1.74
CA LYS A 419 8.51 13.02 -2.27
C LYS A 419 9.56 13.45 -1.24
N PHE A 420 9.39 13.09 0.04
CA PHE A 420 10.28 13.52 1.12
C PHE A 420 10.73 12.32 1.96
N SER A 421 12.05 12.11 2.09
CA SER A 421 12.58 10.94 2.79
C SER A 421 12.43 11.08 4.32
N THR A 422 12.31 9.95 5.00
CA THR A 422 12.19 9.89 6.47
C THR A 422 13.38 10.52 7.20
N ASN A 423 14.58 10.44 6.64
CA ASN A 423 15.76 11.12 7.16
C ASN A 423 15.65 12.65 7.01
N LYS A 424 15.20 13.13 5.85
CA LYS A 424 14.99 14.57 5.64
C LYS A 424 13.91 15.14 6.57
N ILE A 425 12.82 14.41 6.80
CA ILE A 425 11.78 14.79 7.78
C ILE A 425 12.40 14.99 9.17
N ARG A 426 13.29 14.06 9.57
CA ARG A 426 13.97 14.14 10.86
C ARG A 426 14.94 15.33 10.95
N GLU A 427 15.66 15.63 9.86
CA GLU A 427 16.58 16.75 9.77
C GLU A 427 15.86 18.11 9.81
N THR A 428 14.74 18.25 9.09
CA THR A 428 13.97 19.51 9.06
C THR A 428 13.35 19.84 10.40
N ARG A 429 13.00 18.82 11.21
CA ARG A 429 12.54 19.00 12.60
C ARG A 429 13.50 19.84 13.43
N GLY A 430 14.81 19.67 13.22
CA GLY A 430 15.84 20.42 13.94
C GLY A 430 15.96 21.90 13.55
N ARG A 431 15.29 22.33 12.48
CA ARG A 431 15.39 23.68 11.90
C ARG A 431 14.12 24.52 12.04
N ASN A 432 13.18 24.10 12.89
CA ASN A 432 11.88 24.77 13.09
C ASN A 432 11.06 24.92 11.78
N ILE A 433 11.17 23.92 10.90
CA ILE A 433 10.39 23.84 9.65
C ILE A 433 9.18 22.93 9.91
N THR A 434 7.98 23.45 9.64
CA THR A 434 6.73 22.68 9.67
C THR A 434 6.63 21.84 8.40
N VAL A 435 6.48 20.52 8.52
CA VAL A 435 6.32 19.62 7.37
C VAL A 435 4.95 18.94 7.43
N ASN A 436 4.09 19.30 6.47
CA ASN A 436 2.84 18.61 6.18
C ASN A 436 3.00 17.60 5.04
N LEU A 437 2.46 16.40 5.21
CA LEU A 437 2.52 15.32 4.24
C LEU A 437 1.12 14.84 3.82
N TRP A 438 0.88 14.71 2.52
CA TRP A 438 -0.42 14.35 1.96
C TRP A 438 -0.35 13.22 0.91
N VAL A 439 -1.42 12.46 0.65
CA VAL A 439 -2.57 12.22 1.56
C VAL A 439 -2.28 10.93 2.33
N VAL A 440 -2.34 10.97 3.66
CA VAL A 440 -1.99 9.84 4.54
C VAL A 440 -3.24 9.25 5.13
N ASN A 441 -3.65 8.09 4.65
CA ASN A 441 -4.90 7.43 5.04
C ASN A 441 -4.68 6.20 5.94
N GLU A 442 -3.53 5.54 5.79
CA GLU A 442 -3.23 4.29 6.47
C GLU A 442 -2.45 4.46 7.78
N ARG A 443 -2.81 3.63 8.78
CA ARG A 443 -2.17 3.66 10.11
C ARG A 443 -0.67 3.34 10.06
N TRP A 444 -0.26 2.43 9.18
CA TRP A 444 1.15 2.07 9.04
C TRP A 444 1.97 3.26 8.52
N LEU A 445 1.45 3.99 7.54
CA LEU A 445 2.10 5.16 6.95
C LEU A 445 2.12 6.32 7.95
N PHE A 446 1.00 6.57 8.63
CA PHE A 446 0.95 7.55 9.72
C PHE A 446 1.98 7.24 10.81
N SER A 447 2.13 5.97 11.19
CA SER A 447 3.12 5.55 12.19
C SER A 447 4.54 5.82 11.72
N LEU A 448 4.86 5.47 10.47
CA LEU A 448 6.18 5.71 9.87
C LEU A 448 6.53 7.20 9.88
N LEU A 449 5.60 8.05 9.45
CA LEU A 449 5.79 9.51 9.38
C LEU A 449 5.85 10.16 10.77
N TRP A 450 5.09 9.62 11.74
CA TRP A 450 5.22 10.01 13.15
C TRP A 450 6.62 9.71 13.68
N CYS A 451 7.13 8.49 13.50
CA CYS A 451 8.49 8.14 13.91
C CYS A 451 9.57 8.96 13.19
N ALA A 452 9.31 9.39 11.95
CA ALA A 452 10.20 10.26 11.18
C ALA A 452 10.21 11.70 11.74
N GLY A 453 9.09 12.17 12.31
CA GLY A 453 8.96 13.49 12.92
C GLY A 453 8.17 14.49 12.08
N ALA A 454 7.21 14.03 11.26
CA ALA A 454 6.32 14.93 10.52
C ALA A 454 5.51 15.83 11.48
N SER A 455 5.32 17.09 11.12
CA SER A 455 4.57 18.05 11.93
C SER A 455 3.06 17.84 11.81
N SER A 456 2.59 17.54 10.61
CA SER A 456 1.19 17.24 10.32
C SER A 456 1.04 16.31 9.12
N VAL A 457 -0.16 15.75 8.99
CA VAL A 457 -0.57 15.01 7.78
C VAL A 457 -1.95 15.48 7.32
N THR A 458 -2.13 15.58 6.01
CA THR A 458 -3.45 15.73 5.39
C THR A 458 -4.05 14.35 5.14
N THR A 459 -5.28 14.12 5.57
CA THR A 459 -5.88 12.78 5.61
C THR A 459 -7.37 12.76 5.28
N ASN A 460 -7.82 11.72 4.57
CA ASN A 460 -9.24 11.38 4.42
C ASN A 460 -9.80 10.65 5.64
N SER A 461 -8.92 10.01 6.43
CA SER A 461 -9.25 9.05 7.47
C SER A 461 -9.03 9.61 8.89
N CYS A 462 -9.31 10.91 9.09
CA CYS A 462 -9.05 11.58 10.38
C CYS A 462 -9.64 10.83 11.59
N HIS A 463 -10.81 10.20 11.42
CA HIS A 463 -11.46 9.40 12.46
C HIS A 463 -10.69 8.14 12.86
N LEU A 464 -9.87 7.57 11.96
CA LEU A 464 -9.03 6.41 12.26
C LEU A 464 -7.70 6.78 12.91
N LEU A 465 -7.15 7.95 12.56
CA LEU A 465 -5.83 8.42 13.00
C LEU A 465 -5.88 9.22 14.31
N LYS A 466 -7.01 9.89 14.61
CA LYS A 466 -7.17 10.67 15.85
C LYS A 466 -7.01 9.81 17.11
N ASP A 467 -7.47 8.56 17.07
CA ASP A 467 -7.45 7.65 18.22
C ASP A 467 -6.09 6.95 18.43
N MET A 468 -5.10 7.19 17.56
CA MET A 468 -3.77 6.62 17.73
C MET A 468 -2.99 7.35 18.83
N GLU A 469 -2.78 6.70 19.96
CA GLU A 469 -1.99 7.24 21.09
C GLU A 469 -0.48 7.09 20.90
N LYS A 470 -0.06 6.12 20.09
CA LYS A 470 1.34 5.87 19.73
C LYS A 470 1.45 5.29 18.32
N PRO A 471 2.60 5.39 17.65
CA PRO A 471 2.81 4.73 16.37
C PRO A 471 2.74 3.21 16.56
N ASN A 472 2.23 2.52 15.56
CA ASN A 472 2.33 1.07 15.51
C ASN A 472 3.80 0.69 15.32
N TRP A 473 4.20 -0.42 15.92
CA TRP A 473 5.50 -1.05 15.66
C TRP A 473 6.75 -0.26 16.08
N VAL A 474 6.62 0.65 17.05
CA VAL A 474 7.78 1.30 17.68
C VAL A 474 8.55 0.28 18.52
N MET A 475 9.87 0.26 18.36
CA MET A 475 10.74 -0.63 19.13
C MET A 475 12.11 0.02 19.35
N ALA A 476 12.58 -0.02 20.59
CA ALA A 476 13.94 0.38 20.93
C ALA A 476 14.97 -0.41 20.10
N PRO A 477 15.99 0.23 19.51
CA PRO A 477 17.02 -0.44 18.71
C PRO A 477 17.69 -1.61 19.44
N PHE A 478 17.91 -1.47 20.75
CA PHE A 478 18.51 -2.52 21.57
C PHE A 478 17.57 -3.74 21.70
N THR A 479 16.29 -3.50 21.96
CA THR A 479 15.26 -4.55 22.03
C THR A 479 15.14 -5.29 20.69
N TYR A 480 15.14 -4.56 19.58
CA TYR A 480 15.11 -5.16 18.24
C TYR A 480 16.32 -6.08 18.00
N LYS A 481 17.53 -5.63 18.35
CA LYS A 481 18.75 -6.45 18.24
C LYS A 481 18.67 -7.73 19.06
N ILE A 482 18.15 -7.68 20.30
CA ILE A 482 17.98 -8.87 21.13
C ILE A 482 17.01 -9.86 20.47
N ILE A 483 15.85 -9.38 20.01
CA ILE A 483 14.84 -10.22 19.37
C ILE A 483 15.42 -10.87 18.11
N TRP A 484 16.05 -10.08 17.25
CA TRP A 484 16.71 -10.56 16.04
C TRP A 484 17.74 -11.66 16.34
N ILE A 485 18.72 -11.40 17.20
CA ILE A 485 19.77 -12.38 17.55
C ILE A 485 19.14 -13.65 18.13
N THR A 486 18.13 -13.50 18.99
CA THR A 486 17.46 -14.65 19.62
C THR A 486 16.71 -15.50 18.59
N VAL A 487 15.93 -14.88 17.71
CA VAL A 487 15.16 -15.55 16.65
C VAL A 487 16.09 -16.33 15.72
N ASP A 488 17.20 -15.71 15.30
CA ASP A 488 18.18 -16.34 14.41
C ASP A 488 18.88 -17.52 15.10
N ILE A 489 19.33 -17.35 16.34
CA ILE A 489 19.96 -18.44 17.12
C ILE A 489 19.00 -19.62 17.30
N VAL A 490 17.76 -19.36 17.70
CA VAL A 490 16.73 -20.40 17.89
C VAL A 490 16.46 -21.13 16.57
N SER A 491 16.33 -20.39 15.46
CA SER A 491 16.16 -20.96 14.12
C SER A 491 17.31 -21.89 13.76
N ILE A 492 18.56 -21.45 13.96
CA ILE A 492 19.75 -22.25 13.68
C ILE A 492 19.76 -23.54 14.50
N PHE A 493 19.46 -23.47 15.80
CA PHE A 493 19.39 -24.68 16.65
C PHE A 493 18.30 -25.65 16.18
N ILE A 494 17.11 -25.15 15.81
CA ILE A 494 16.04 -25.97 15.26
C ILE A 494 16.50 -26.65 13.96
N MET A 495 17.11 -25.90 13.04
CA MET A 495 17.59 -26.44 11.78
C MET A 495 18.69 -27.49 11.97
N ILE A 496 19.65 -27.26 12.88
CA ILE A 496 20.68 -28.26 13.24
C ILE A 496 20.02 -29.51 13.80
N GLY A 497 19.05 -29.36 14.73
CA GLY A 497 18.29 -30.48 15.28
C GLY A 497 17.57 -31.29 14.20
N LEU A 498 16.88 -30.62 13.27
CA LEU A 498 16.21 -31.25 12.13
C LEU A 498 17.19 -31.99 11.22
N TYR A 499 18.35 -31.39 10.93
CA TYR A 499 19.39 -32.04 10.12
C TYR A 499 19.91 -33.32 10.79
N ILE A 500 20.26 -33.27 12.09
CA ILE A 500 20.77 -34.42 12.85
C ILE A 500 19.72 -35.54 12.94
N LEU A 501 18.46 -35.19 13.22
CA LEU A 501 17.36 -36.15 13.29
C LEU A 501 17.18 -36.89 11.96
N GLN A 502 17.18 -36.14 10.84
CA GLN A 502 17.06 -36.72 9.51
C GLN A 502 18.26 -37.60 9.13
N TRP A 503 19.47 -37.15 9.45
CA TRP A 503 20.69 -37.91 9.23
C TRP A 503 20.66 -39.24 9.98
N LYS A 504 20.29 -39.23 11.27
CA LYS A 504 20.14 -40.45 12.08
C LYS A 504 19.11 -41.42 11.50
N THR A 505 17.93 -40.93 11.09
CA THR A 505 16.90 -41.79 10.48
C THR A 505 17.35 -42.41 9.16
N ASN A 506 18.10 -41.68 8.34
CA ASN A 506 18.62 -42.20 7.07
C ASN A 506 19.73 -43.25 7.31
N CYS A 507 20.65 -43.00 8.26
CA CYS A 507 21.67 -43.99 8.64
C CYS A 507 21.06 -45.27 9.24
N PHE A 508 20.01 -45.15 10.07
CA PHE A 508 19.31 -46.32 10.62
C PHE A 508 18.59 -47.13 9.53
N SER A 509 17.93 -46.46 8.59
CA SER A 509 17.30 -47.10 7.43
C SER A 509 18.33 -47.80 6.53
N HIS A 510 19.52 -47.22 6.36
CA HIS A 510 20.60 -47.80 5.57
C HIS A 510 21.22 -49.03 6.25
N ARG A 511 21.35 -49.03 7.59
CA ARG A 511 21.79 -50.20 8.38
C ARG A 511 20.78 -51.35 8.34
N GLN A 512 19.48 -51.07 8.50
CA GLN A 512 18.43 -52.09 8.40
C GLN A 512 18.23 -52.62 6.97
N GLY A 513 18.48 -51.79 5.94
CA GLY A 513 18.48 -52.23 4.54
C GLY A 513 19.69 -53.11 4.19
N ALA A 514 20.86 -52.81 4.76
CA ALA A 514 22.08 -53.61 4.60
C ALA A 514 21.99 -54.96 5.33
N GLU A 515 21.28 -55.06 6.45
CA GLU A 515 21.01 -56.34 7.13
C GLU A 515 19.95 -57.21 6.42
N LYS A 516 19.16 -56.65 5.49
CA LYS A 516 18.09 -57.37 4.78
C LYS A 516 18.36 -57.67 3.30
N GLN A 517 19.51 -57.25 2.74
CA GLN A 517 19.83 -57.50 1.34
C GLN A 517 21.11 -58.34 1.18
N GLY A 518 20.91 -59.65 0.96
CA GLY A 518 21.84 -60.47 0.17
C GLY A 518 21.88 -60.01 -1.30
N PRO A 519 22.87 -60.43 -2.09
CA PRO A 519 23.23 -59.79 -3.35
C PRO A 519 22.20 -60.10 -4.44
N ASN A 520 21.30 -59.15 -4.67
CA ASN A 520 20.68 -58.80 -5.97
C ASN A 520 19.33 -58.14 -5.70
N THR A 521 19.21 -56.84 -5.96
CA THR A 521 18.08 -56.25 -6.70
C THR A 521 18.23 -54.73 -6.87
N LEU A 522 18.33 -54.32 -8.14
CA LEU A 522 17.92 -53.05 -8.74
C LEU A 522 18.60 -51.76 -8.22
N ALA A 523 19.81 -51.56 -8.74
CA ALA A 523 20.43 -50.24 -8.88
C ALA A 523 19.51 -49.31 -9.71
N TRP A 524 19.28 -48.11 -9.19
CA TRP A 524 18.67 -47.01 -9.92
C TRP A 524 19.63 -46.55 -11.02
N ASN A 525 19.11 -46.36 -12.23
CA ASN A 525 19.90 -46.02 -13.42
C ASN A 525 20.30 -44.53 -13.40
N GLU A 526 21.60 -44.26 -13.55
CA GLU A 526 22.35 -42.99 -13.41
C GLU A 526 22.02 -41.86 -14.42
N LYS A 527 20.76 -41.60 -14.76
CA LYS A 527 20.40 -40.50 -15.70
C LYS A 527 19.42 -39.45 -15.17
N GLU A 528 19.10 -39.47 -13.87
CA GLU A 528 18.02 -38.64 -13.32
C GLU A 528 18.44 -37.36 -12.55
N LEU A 529 19.72 -36.95 -12.53
CA LEU A 529 20.13 -35.84 -11.62
C LEU A 529 21.21 -34.85 -12.13
N SER A 530 21.44 -34.70 -13.45
CA SER A 530 22.42 -33.74 -13.98
C SER A 530 21.81 -32.54 -14.72
N PRO A 531 21.85 -31.32 -14.16
CA PRO A 531 21.93 -30.08 -14.93
C PRO A 531 23.40 -29.66 -15.09
N PHE A 532 23.75 -28.98 -16.17
CA PHE A 532 25.06 -28.34 -16.46
C PHE A 532 26.19 -29.22 -17.03
N LEU A 533 26.21 -29.41 -18.36
CA LEU A 533 27.46 -29.37 -19.17
C LEU A 533 27.12 -28.82 -20.58
N PRO A 534 27.95 -27.94 -21.17
CA PRO A 534 27.86 -27.59 -22.59
C PRO A 534 28.37 -28.75 -23.44
N ALA A 535 27.75 -28.93 -24.61
CA ALA A 535 28.09 -29.96 -25.58
C ALA A 535 29.55 -29.83 -26.04
N ARG A 536 30.25 -30.97 -26.15
CA ARG A 536 31.38 -31.11 -27.07
C ARG A 536 30.87 -31.65 -28.39
#